data_AF-A0A3N4IUK8-F1
#
_entry.id   AF-A0A3N4IUK8-F1
#
_cell.length_a   1.000
_cell.length_b   1.000
_cell.length_c   1.000
_cell.angle_alpha   90.00
_cell.angle_beta   90.00
_cell.angle_gamma   90.00
#
_symmetry.space_group_name_H-M   'P 1'
#
loop_
_entity.id
_entity.type
_entity.pdbx_description
1 polymer ?
#
loop_
_entity_poly.entity_id
_entity_poly.type
_entity_poly.pdbx_seq_one_letter_code
_entity_poly.pdbx_strand_id
1 'polypeptide(L)'
;MKFLKPPTWSVRALLPSATSPTASPATTIPPTTIAHLHRLSALPIPTTSNDATDLRNHLHFVQALAVVDTRGVEPLRGIRDEVGDAAVCMEDLQSGKGKGEGEEMKFDVMGLAARKEGGFYVVDGGVGGSEGG
;
A
#
# COMPACT_ATOMS: atom_id res chain seq x y z
N MET A 1 -13.76 -31.40 32.16
CA MET A 1 -12.55 -31.05 31.39
C MET A 1 -12.68 -29.62 30.88
N LYS A 2 -11.92 -28.66 31.42
CA LYS A 2 -11.81 -27.28 30.90
C LYS A 2 -10.31 -27.01 30.71
N PHE A 3 -9.82 -27.16 29.48
CA PHE A 3 -8.39 -27.21 29.18
C PHE A 3 -7.79 -25.89 28.64
N LEU A 4 -8.48 -24.77 28.79
CA LEU A 4 -7.97 -23.48 28.34
C LEU A 4 -8.12 -22.47 29.47
N LYS A 5 -6.99 -21.93 29.96
CA LYS A 5 -6.99 -20.65 30.69
C LYS A 5 -7.76 -19.64 29.83
N PRO A 6 -8.59 -18.76 30.42
CA PRO A 6 -9.22 -17.71 29.64
C PRO A 6 -8.10 -16.94 28.92
N PRO A 7 -8.18 -16.74 27.59
CA PRO A 7 -7.17 -16.00 26.88
C PRO A 7 -7.10 -14.60 27.49
N THR A 8 -5.93 -14.21 27.97
CA THR A 8 -5.69 -12.88 28.56
C THR A 8 -5.83 -11.76 27.54
N TRP A 9 -5.88 -12.12 26.24
CA TRP A 9 -6.08 -11.19 25.15
C TRP A 9 -7.24 -11.65 24.26
N SER A 10 -8.18 -10.75 23.98
CA SER A 10 -9.17 -10.94 22.93
C SER A 10 -8.89 -10.00 21.75
N VAL A 11 -9.11 -10.46 20.52
CA VAL A 11 -9.00 -9.61 19.31
C VAL A 11 -9.94 -8.41 19.39
N ARG A 12 -11.06 -8.55 20.09
CA ARG A 12 -12.00 -7.45 20.33
C ARG A 12 -11.39 -6.30 21.14
N ALA A 13 -10.35 -6.56 21.94
CA ALA A 13 -9.63 -5.51 22.66
C ALA A 13 -8.76 -4.64 21.72
N LEU A 14 -8.49 -5.10 20.49
CA LEU A 14 -7.76 -4.33 19.46
C LEU A 14 -8.69 -3.44 18.63
N LEU A 15 -10.01 -3.61 18.73
CA LEU A 15 -10.99 -2.78 18.05
C LEU A 15 -11.33 -1.56 18.92
N PRO A 16 -11.53 -0.38 18.32
CA PRO A 16 -11.98 0.78 19.07
C PRO A 16 -13.36 0.50 19.67
N SER A 17 -13.46 0.51 21.01
CA SER A 17 -14.74 0.34 21.71
C SER A 17 -15.63 1.55 21.49
N ALA A 18 -16.91 1.33 21.15
CA ALA A 18 -17.89 2.39 20.91
C ALA A 18 -18.12 3.34 22.11
N THR A 19 -17.66 2.95 23.31
CA THR A 19 -17.85 3.69 24.57
C THR A 19 -16.53 4.13 25.21
N SER A 20 -15.38 3.97 24.55
CA SER A 20 -14.11 4.40 25.16
C SER A 20 -13.94 5.93 25.03
N PRO A 21 -13.94 6.69 26.15
CA PRO A 21 -13.65 8.13 26.13
C PRO A 21 -12.17 8.42 25.89
N THR A 22 -11.34 7.39 25.73
CA THR A 22 -9.92 7.45 25.34
C THR A 22 -9.72 7.06 23.87
N ALA A 23 -10.68 7.41 23.00
CA ALA A 23 -10.30 7.71 21.63
C ALA A 23 -9.32 8.89 21.72
N SER A 24 -8.02 8.59 21.66
CA SER A 24 -6.99 9.61 21.66
C SER A 24 -7.40 10.71 20.65
N PRO A 25 -7.32 12.00 21.01
CA PRO A 25 -7.66 13.10 20.09
C PRO A 25 -6.86 13.05 18.77
N ALA A 26 -5.84 12.18 18.71
CA ALA A 26 -5.00 11.90 17.55
C ALA A 26 -5.68 11.17 16.37
N THR A 27 -6.92 10.65 16.50
CA THR A 27 -7.56 9.89 15.40
C THR A 27 -8.74 10.60 14.72
N THR A 28 -8.92 11.90 14.95
CA THR A 28 -9.82 12.72 14.13
C THR A 28 -9.11 13.04 12.83
N ILE A 29 -9.44 12.32 11.76
CA ILE A 29 -8.85 12.53 10.44
C ILE A 29 -9.62 13.65 9.74
N PRO A 30 -9.00 14.79 9.41
CA PRO A 30 -9.71 15.88 8.77
C PRO A 30 -10.07 15.51 7.32
N PRO A 31 -11.21 15.98 6.79
CA PRO A 31 -11.65 15.68 5.42
C PRO A 31 -10.61 16.06 4.36
N THR A 32 -9.85 17.13 4.59
CA THR A 32 -8.76 17.58 3.72
C THR A 32 -7.64 16.53 3.59
N THR A 33 -7.36 15.77 4.65
CA THR A 33 -6.40 14.66 4.62
C THR A 33 -6.93 13.50 3.78
N ILE A 34 -8.22 13.16 3.89
CA ILE A 34 -8.83 12.12 3.05
C ILE A 34 -8.77 12.51 1.57
N ALA A 35 -9.15 13.75 1.24
CA ALA A 35 -9.05 14.26 -0.14
C ALA A 35 -7.60 14.25 -0.65
N HIS A 36 -6.64 14.60 0.22
CA HIS A 36 -5.22 14.55 -0.10
C HIS A 36 -4.73 13.12 -0.38
N LEU A 37 -5.12 12.15 0.46
CA LEU A 37 -4.78 10.74 0.28
C LEU A 37 -5.35 10.20 -1.02
N HIS A 38 -6.60 10.52 -1.35
CA HIS A 38 -7.22 10.18 -2.64
C HIS A 38 -6.41 10.72 -3.82
N ARG A 39 -5.95 11.96 -3.73
CA ARG A 39 -5.07 12.53 -4.77
C ARG A 39 -3.75 11.79 -4.89
N LEU A 40 -3.12 11.40 -3.78
CA LEU A 40 -1.87 10.64 -3.78
C LEU A 40 -2.04 9.21 -4.33
N SER A 41 -3.20 8.59 -4.08
CA SER A 41 -3.54 7.26 -4.61
C SER A 41 -4.15 7.29 -6.00
N ALA A 42 -4.23 8.47 -6.64
CA ALA A 42 -4.88 8.68 -7.93
C ALA A 42 -6.35 8.18 -7.97
N LEU A 43 -7.04 8.28 -6.84
CA LEU A 43 -8.44 7.92 -6.68
C LEU A 43 -9.36 9.16 -6.81
N PRO A 44 -10.61 8.98 -7.26
CA PRO A 44 -11.59 10.07 -7.35
C PRO A 44 -12.06 10.51 -5.96
N ILE A 45 -12.25 11.82 -5.77
CA ILE A 45 -12.68 12.39 -4.48
C ILE A 45 -14.07 11.82 -4.10
N PRO A 46 -14.21 11.22 -2.90
CA PRO A 46 -15.45 10.56 -2.50
C PRO A 46 -16.52 11.60 -2.13
N THR A 47 -17.74 11.42 -2.65
CA THR A 47 -18.91 12.23 -2.27
C THR A 47 -19.67 11.66 -1.07
N THR A 48 -19.55 10.36 -0.80
CA THR A 48 -20.33 9.65 0.24
C THR A 48 -19.58 8.53 0.97
N SER A 49 -18.25 8.41 0.81
CA SER A 49 -17.51 7.25 1.33
C SER A 49 -17.29 7.27 2.85
N ASN A 50 -17.30 6.08 3.47
CA ASN A 50 -16.96 5.84 4.87
C ASN A 50 -15.44 5.75 5.13
N ASP A 51 -14.62 6.18 4.16
CA ASP A 51 -13.14 6.08 4.18
C ASP A 51 -12.51 6.59 5.48
N ALA A 52 -13.06 7.66 6.06
CA ALA A 52 -12.55 8.22 7.31
C ALA A 52 -12.69 7.25 8.49
N THR A 53 -13.81 6.53 8.58
CA THR A 53 -14.03 5.54 9.64
C THR A 53 -13.13 4.33 9.46
N ASP A 54 -13.01 3.86 8.22
CA ASP A 54 -12.18 2.69 7.90
C ASP A 54 -10.71 3.01 8.15
N LEU A 55 -10.21 4.16 7.69
CA LEU A 55 -8.85 4.62 7.98
C LEU A 55 -8.60 4.77 9.48
N ARG A 56 -9.57 5.28 10.24
CA ARG A 56 -9.47 5.37 11.70
C ARG A 56 -9.32 3.99 12.35
N ASN A 57 -10.11 3.01 11.91
CA ASN A 57 -10.02 1.64 12.42
C ASN A 57 -8.67 0.99 12.09
N HIS A 58 -8.17 1.19 10.87
CA HIS A 58 -6.84 0.71 10.47
C HIS A 58 -5.72 1.34 11.31
N LEU A 59 -5.75 2.67 11.50
CA LEU A 59 -4.75 3.37 12.31
C LEU A 59 -4.76 2.94 13.78
N HIS A 60 -5.94 2.71 14.36
CA HIS A 60 -6.05 2.19 15.72
C HIS A 60 -5.31 0.85 15.87
N PHE A 61 -5.51 -0.06 14.92
CA PHE A 61 -4.81 -1.35 14.91
C PHE A 61 -3.30 -1.19 14.77
N VAL A 62 -2.82 -0.35 13.84
CA VAL A 62 -1.38 -0.12 13.64
C VAL A 62 -0.74 0.53 14.86
N GLN A 63 -1.41 1.49 15.50
CA GLN A 63 -0.92 2.13 16.73
C GLN A 63 -0.80 1.15 17.89
N ALA A 64 -1.70 0.16 17.99
CA ALA A 64 -1.58 -0.90 18.99
C ALA A 64 -0.31 -1.75 18.80
N LEU A 65 0.15 -1.93 17.54
CA LEU A 65 1.41 -2.61 17.23
C LEU A 65 2.64 -1.74 17.53
N ALA A 66 2.53 -0.41 17.39
CA ALA A 66 3.63 0.52 17.64
C ALA A 66 4.09 0.59 19.11
N VAL A 67 3.37 -0.05 20.04
CA VAL A 67 3.75 -0.16 21.45
C VAL A 67 4.95 -1.11 21.66
N VAL A 68 5.24 -1.98 20.69
CA VAL A 68 6.35 -2.94 20.78
C VAL A 68 7.70 -2.23 20.72
N ASP A 69 8.59 -2.52 21.67
CA ASP A 69 9.95 -2.00 21.66
C ASP A 69 10.74 -2.62 20.48
N THR A 70 11.18 -1.75 19.57
CA THR A 70 11.94 -2.11 18.37
C THR A 70 13.39 -1.61 18.43
N ARG A 71 13.87 -1.19 19.61
CA ARG A 71 15.27 -0.75 19.80
C ARG A 71 16.25 -1.87 19.42
N GLY A 72 17.22 -1.54 18.57
CA GLY A 72 18.28 -2.46 18.16
C GLY A 72 17.89 -3.46 17.06
N VAL A 73 16.70 -3.31 16.46
CA VAL A 73 16.24 -4.15 15.34
C VAL A 73 16.32 -3.36 14.03
N GLU A 74 16.96 -3.92 13.00
CA GLU A 74 16.96 -3.34 11.66
C GLU A 74 15.65 -3.67 10.92
N PRO A 75 15.02 -2.72 10.20
CA PRO A 75 13.83 -3.01 9.40
C PRO A 75 14.11 -4.04 8.29
N LEU A 76 13.29 -5.08 8.25
CA LEU A 76 13.34 -6.07 7.17
C LEU A 76 12.88 -5.43 5.86
N ARG A 77 13.76 -5.36 4.85
CA ARG A 77 13.49 -4.71 3.55
C ARG A 77 12.84 -5.64 2.52
N GLY A 78 12.97 -6.95 2.71
CA GLY A 78 12.41 -7.98 1.85
C GLY A 78 12.68 -9.36 2.43
N ILE A 79 11.85 -10.34 2.09
CA ILE A 79 12.08 -11.74 2.45
C ILE A 79 12.84 -12.35 1.28
N ARG A 80 14.15 -12.54 1.45
CA ARG A 80 15.03 -13.22 0.48
C ARG A 80 15.79 -14.33 1.21
N ASP A 81 16.05 -15.42 0.49
CA ASP A 81 17.01 -16.43 0.94
C ASP A 81 18.41 -15.84 0.74
N GLU A 82 18.97 -15.20 1.77
CA GLU A 82 20.32 -14.61 1.76
C GLU A 82 21.44 -15.67 1.80
N VAL A 83 21.18 -16.88 1.27
CA VAL A 83 22.23 -17.90 1.06
C VAL A 83 23.01 -17.51 -0.19
N GLY A 84 23.97 -16.61 0.01
CA GLY A 84 24.83 -16.07 -1.04
C GLY A 84 24.57 -14.58 -1.25
N ASP A 85 25.63 -13.80 -1.18
CA ASP A 85 25.66 -12.35 -1.41
C ASP A 85 25.43 -12.01 -2.89
N ALA A 86 24.28 -12.43 -3.42
CA ALA A 86 23.89 -12.13 -4.79
C ALA A 86 23.27 -10.72 -4.84
N ALA A 87 24.06 -9.72 -4.47
CA ALA A 87 23.83 -8.37 -4.91
C ALA A 87 23.87 -8.40 -6.45
N VAL A 88 22.72 -8.28 -7.11
CA VAL A 88 22.65 -8.18 -8.56
C VAL A 88 23.27 -6.84 -8.94
N CYS A 89 24.52 -6.88 -9.39
CA CYS A 89 25.22 -5.70 -9.87
C CYS A 89 24.79 -5.40 -11.32
N MET A 90 24.94 -4.14 -11.74
CA MET A 90 24.59 -3.73 -13.11
C MET A 90 25.41 -4.52 -14.17
N GLU A 91 26.61 -4.96 -13.80
CA GLU A 91 27.50 -5.80 -14.60
C GLU A 91 26.93 -7.21 -14.83
N ASP A 92 26.19 -7.77 -13.87
CA ASP A 92 25.55 -9.09 -14.00
C ASP A 92 24.42 -9.08 -15.05
N LEU A 93 23.74 -7.93 -15.17
CA LEU A 93 22.67 -7.72 -16.15
C LEU A 93 23.20 -7.49 -17.58
N GLN A 94 24.40 -6.92 -17.72
CA GLN A 94 25.05 -6.74 -19.04
C GLN A 94 25.56 -8.07 -19.61
N SER A 95 25.98 -8.99 -18.74
CA SER A 95 26.44 -10.33 -19.09
C SER A 95 25.31 -11.28 -19.48
N GLY A 96 24.08 -10.96 -19.07
CA GLY A 96 22.85 -11.68 -19.40
C GLY A 96 22.47 -11.56 -20.88
N LYS A 97 23.31 -12.02 -21.81
CA LYS A 97 22.86 -12.49 -23.12
C LYS A 97 21.86 -13.58 -22.81
N GLY A 98 20.56 -13.29 -22.97
CA GLY A 98 19.47 -14.21 -22.70
C GLY A 98 19.76 -15.57 -23.34
N LYS A 99 20.23 -16.52 -22.54
CA LYS A 99 20.36 -17.92 -22.92
C LYS A 99 19.02 -18.59 -22.66
N GLY A 100 17.95 -17.95 -23.14
CA GLY A 100 16.66 -18.59 -23.32
C GLY A 100 16.66 -19.14 -24.73
N GLU A 101 16.47 -20.45 -24.86
CA GLU A 101 15.99 -21.03 -26.12
C GLU A 101 14.59 -20.49 -26.36
N GLY A 102 14.50 -19.32 -26.96
CA GLY A 102 13.26 -18.66 -27.31
C GLY A 102 13.52 -17.85 -28.55
N GLU A 103 12.80 -18.16 -29.63
CA GLU A 103 12.72 -17.31 -30.81
C GLU A 103 12.61 -15.84 -30.38
N GLU A 104 13.28 -14.96 -31.12
CA GLU A 104 13.27 -13.52 -30.92
C GLU A 104 11.80 -13.03 -30.90
N MET A 105 11.19 -13.01 -29.70
CA MET A 105 9.81 -12.60 -29.54
C MET A 105 9.80 -11.11 -29.78
N LYS A 106 9.42 -10.72 -30.99
CA LYS A 106 9.09 -9.35 -31.34
C LYS A 106 7.96 -8.90 -30.43
N PHE A 107 8.31 -8.29 -29.30
CA PHE A 107 7.35 -7.81 -28.32
C PHE A 107 6.53 -6.68 -28.95
N ASP A 108 5.24 -6.92 -29.17
CA ASP A 108 4.33 -5.84 -29.55
C ASP A 108 4.03 -4.99 -28.31
N VAL A 109 4.85 -3.96 -28.11
CA VAL A 109 4.74 -2.97 -27.03
C VAL A 109 3.32 -2.39 -26.94
N MET A 110 2.63 -2.29 -28.08
CA MET A 110 1.32 -1.66 -28.20
C MET A 110 0.17 -2.67 -28.31
N GLY A 111 0.45 -3.96 -28.21
CA GLY A 111 -0.55 -5.03 -28.38
C GLY A 111 -1.57 -5.07 -27.25
N LEU A 112 -1.15 -4.72 -26.03
CA LEU A 112 -1.98 -4.75 -24.82
C LEU A 112 -2.59 -3.38 -24.46
N ALA A 113 -2.28 -2.34 -25.23
CA ALA A 113 -2.75 -0.99 -24.94
C ALA A 113 -4.26 -0.87 -25.21
N ALA A 114 -5.03 -0.42 -24.22
CA ALA A 114 -6.47 -0.18 -24.39
C ALA A 114 -6.76 0.96 -25.38
N ARG A 115 -5.91 2.00 -25.42
CA ARG A 115 -5.95 3.08 -26.41
C ARG A 115 -4.56 3.38 -26.94
N LYS A 116 -4.44 3.47 -28.26
CA LYS A 116 -3.22 3.82 -28.98
C LYS A 116 -3.53 4.65 -30.22
N GLU A 117 -2.63 5.55 -30.55
CA GLU A 117 -2.67 6.32 -31.79
C GLU A 117 -1.28 6.26 -32.42
N GLY A 118 -1.20 5.65 -33.60
CA GLY A 118 0.08 5.28 -34.21
C GLY A 118 0.92 4.40 -33.26
N GLY A 119 2.12 4.89 -32.92
CA GLY A 119 3.06 4.23 -32.01
C GLY A 119 3.02 4.72 -30.57
N PHE A 120 1.97 5.46 -30.16
CA PHE A 120 1.93 6.12 -28.85
C PHE A 120 0.72 5.66 -28.01
N TYR A 121 0.92 5.60 -26.69
CA TYR A 121 -0.19 5.44 -25.73
C TYR A 121 -0.96 6.75 -25.64
N VAL A 122 -2.30 6.66 -25.68
CA VAL A 122 -3.17 7.83 -25.61
C VAL A 122 -3.80 7.91 -24.24
N VAL A 123 -3.60 9.04 -23.57
CA VAL A 123 -4.23 9.37 -22.27
C VAL A 123 -5.00 10.67 -22.47
N ASP A 124 -6.23 10.72 -21.96
CA ASP A 124 -7.06 11.93 -22.04
C ASP A 124 -6.40 13.05 -21.20
N GLY A 125 -6.02 14.13 -21.86
CA GLY A 125 -5.44 15.32 -21.23
C GLY A 125 -6.49 16.15 -20.51
N GLY A 126 -7.02 15.64 -19.40
CA GLY A 126 -7.91 16.41 -18.52
C GLY A 126 -7.11 17.26 -17.55
N VAL A 127 -6.85 18.54 -17.89
CA VAL A 127 -6.51 19.55 -16.87
C VAL A 127 -7.77 19.80 -16.05
N GLY A 128 -8.03 18.93 -15.08
CA GLY A 128 -9.13 19.04 -14.12
C GLY A 128 -8.84 20.12 -13.08
N GLY A 129 -8.80 21.39 -13.50
CA GLY A 129 -8.95 22.53 -12.61
C GLY A 129 -10.43 22.86 -12.50
N SER A 130 -11.17 22.21 -11.60
CA SER A 130 -12.51 22.71 -11.24
C SER A 130 -12.32 23.92 -10.34
N GLU A 131 -12.27 25.10 -10.95
CA GLU A 131 -12.71 26.34 -10.31
C GLU A 131 -14.21 26.25 -10.01
N GLY A 132 -14.62 26.85 -8.88
CA GLY A 132 -16.00 27.00 -8.44
C GLY A 132 -16.16 26.52 -7.00
N GLY A 133 -16.53 27.32 -6.02
CA GLY A 133 -17.02 28.70 -5.97
C GLY A 133 -17.64 28.88 -4.59
#